data_AF-A0A382YMN4-F1
#
_entry.id   AF-A0A382YMN4-F1
#
_cell.length_a   1.000
_cell.length_b   1.000
_cell.length_c   1.000
_cell.angle_alpha   90.00
_cell.angle_beta   90.00
_cell.angle_gamma   90.00
#
_symmetry.space_group_name_H-M   'P 1'
#
loop_
_entity.id
_entity.type
_entity.pdbx_description
1 polymer ?
#
loop_
_entity_poly.entity_id
_entity_poly.type
_entity_poly.pdbx_seq_one_letter_code
_entity_poly.pdbx_strand_id
1 'polypeptide(L)'
;MMLNDAQSFVRIQNIFNAKNFDRSLRKAAEFIFTHTDKQSTIPTLKQVNSTCGTNLKPVPDLTDGHYNWFFDEFENFTRRQELERAILKSADHLEKGNYTPVEKLIKDAVQISLTRDLGTDYFDDPKGRLLALKQNNGQVSTGWPTLDKKLFGGMTKCELNIFCGVSGSGKSLFLQNLGCNWILKGLNGVYITLELSENLSAMRIDSMLTE
;
A
#
# COMPACT_ATOMS: atom_id res chain seq x y z
N MET A 1 -4.01 24.46 -6.29
CA MET A 1 -3.62 23.56 -5.19
C MET A 1 -2.36 22.79 -5.54
N MET A 2 -2.32 22.00 -6.62
CA MET A 2 -1.10 21.25 -7.04
C MET A 2 0.16 22.10 -7.26
N LEU A 3 0.02 23.33 -7.75
CA LEU A 3 1.14 24.24 -8.05
C LEU A 3 1.54 25.14 -6.87
N ASN A 4 0.84 25.04 -5.74
CA ASN A 4 1.11 25.89 -4.56
C ASN A 4 2.16 25.28 -3.64
N ASP A 5 2.27 23.95 -3.60
CA ASP A 5 3.21 23.24 -2.75
C ASP A 5 3.87 22.09 -3.51
N ALA A 6 5.19 22.00 -3.37
CA ALA A 6 5.98 21.00 -4.06
C ALA A 6 5.79 19.58 -3.51
N GLN A 7 5.56 19.46 -2.21
CA GLN A 7 5.30 18.16 -1.60
C GLN A 7 3.98 17.56 -2.10
N SER A 8 2.97 18.42 -2.28
CA SER A 8 1.66 18.03 -2.78
C SER A 8 1.70 17.45 -4.20
N PHE A 9 2.54 18.00 -5.09
CA PHE A 9 2.69 17.44 -6.44
C PHE A 9 3.40 16.08 -6.43
N VAL A 10 4.45 15.92 -5.62
CA VAL A 10 5.18 14.63 -5.49
C VAL A 10 4.25 13.52 -5.01
N ARG A 11 3.35 13.82 -4.06
CA ARG A 11 2.35 12.85 -3.56
C ARG A 11 1.37 12.38 -4.63
N ILE A 12 1.03 13.27 -5.58
CA ILE A 12 0.06 12.99 -6.65
C ILE A 12 0.74 12.46 -7.92
N GLN A 13 2.05 12.64 -8.07
CA GLN A 13 2.79 12.28 -9.28
C GLN A 13 2.55 10.82 -9.71
N ASN A 14 2.45 9.90 -8.75
CA ASN A 14 2.20 8.48 -9.02
C ASN A 14 0.83 8.19 -9.66
N ILE A 15 -0.17 9.01 -9.36
CA ILE A 15 -1.54 8.85 -9.86
C ILE A 15 -1.89 9.89 -10.93
N PHE A 16 -0.97 10.79 -11.27
CA PHE A 16 -1.21 11.86 -12.21
C PHE A 16 -1.22 11.35 -13.65
N ASN A 17 -2.40 11.34 -14.29
CA ASN A 17 -2.52 11.11 -15.72
C ASN A 17 -3.13 12.33 -16.42
N ALA A 18 -2.32 13.02 -17.24
CA ALA A 18 -2.75 14.18 -18.01
C ALA A 18 -3.93 13.88 -18.95
N LYS A 19 -4.12 12.61 -19.33
CA LYS A 19 -5.25 12.19 -20.18
C LYS A 19 -6.59 12.21 -19.48
N ASN A 20 -6.62 12.25 -18.15
CA ASN A 20 -7.85 12.25 -17.35
C ASN A 20 -8.49 13.64 -17.27
N PHE A 21 -7.71 14.68 -17.50
CA PHE A 21 -8.20 16.05 -17.48
C PHE A 21 -9.01 16.37 -18.75
N ASP A 22 -9.96 17.28 -18.60
CA ASP A 22 -10.73 17.84 -19.72
C ASP A 22 -9.78 18.41 -20.81
N ARG A 23 -10.25 18.42 -22.07
CA ARG A 23 -9.50 18.86 -23.25
C ARG A 23 -8.91 20.26 -23.08
N SER A 24 -9.60 21.12 -22.34
CA SER A 24 -9.18 22.49 -22.02
C SER A 24 -7.94 22.53 -21.11
N LEU A 25 -7.85 21.61 -20.14
CA LEU A 25 -6.81 21.57 -19.11
C LEU A 25 -5.70 20.55 -19.41
N ARG A 26 -5.91 19.61 -20.34
CA ARG A 26 -4.94 18.58 -20.72
C ARG A 26 -3.59 19.17 -21.15
N LYS A 27 -3.57 20.26 -21.93
CA LYS A 27 -2.31 20.91 -22.34
C LYS A 27 -1.53 21.47 -21.15
N ALA A 28 -2.23 22.05 -20.17
CA ALA A 28 -1.62 22.53 -18.95
C ALA A 28 -1.11 21.37 -18.08
N ALA A 29 -1.87 20.29 -17.96
CA ALA A 29 -1.48 19.09 -17.23
C ALA A 29 -0.24 18.40 -17.84
N GLU A 30 -0.19 18.27 -19.17
CA GLU A 30 0.97 17.73 -19.89
C GLU A 30 2.21 18.62 -19.71
N PHE A 31 2.03 19.94 -19.77
CA PHE A 31 3.12 20.89 -19.53
C PHE A 31 3.67 20.78 -18.10
N ILE A 32 2.79 20.69 -17.09
CA ILE A 32 3.21 20.54 -15.69
C ILE A 32 4.00 19.25 -15.51
N PHE A 33 3.47 18.13 -16.00
CA PHE A 33 4.13 16.84 -15.89
C PHE A 33 5.50 16.81 -16.59
N THR A 34 5.57 17.27 -17.85
CA THR A 34 6.82 17.28 -18.62
C THR A 34 7.85 18.26 -18.08
N HIS A 35 7.41 19.38 -17.51
CA HIS A 35 8.32 20.32 -16.87
C HIS A 35 8.89 19.75 -15.58
N THR A 36 8.06 19.15 -14.73
CA THR A 36 8.53 18.58 -13.45
C THR A 36 9.43 17.35 -13.67
N ASP A 37 9.12 16.51 -14.65
CA ASP A 37 9.94 15.33 -15.00
C ASP A 37 11.33 15.73 -15.54
N LYS A 38 11.40 16.79 -16.35
CA LYS A 38 12.67 17.23 -16.98
C LYS A 38 13.50 18.18 -16.11
N GLN A 39 12.88 19.04 -15.33
CA GLN A 39 13.56 20.13 -14.63
C GLN A 39 13.59 19.93 -13.11
N SER A 40 13.01 18.83 -12.58
CA SER A 40 12.88 18.55 -11.13
C SER A 40 12.29 19.72 -10.32
N THR A 41 11.63 20.66 -11.01
CA THR A 41 11.07 21.88 -10.45
C THR A 41 9.66 22.07 -10.97
N ILE A 42 8.81 22.65 -10.14
CA ILE A 42 7.40 22.85 -10.48
C ILE A 42 7.27 24.17 -11.23
N PRO A 43 6.57 24.19 -12.39
CA PRO A 43 6.41 25.42 -13.14
C PRO A 43 5.57 26.42 -12.35
N THR A 44 5.93 27.70 -12.42
CA THR A 44 5.18 28.76 -11.75
C THR A 44 3.82 28.97 -12.45
N LEU A 45 2.78 29.36 -11.72
CA LEU A 45 1.45 29.69 -12.27
C LEU A 45 1.51 30.63 -13.49
N LYS A 46 2.44 31.60 -13.48
CA LYS A 46 2.67 32.52 -14.60
C LYS A 46 3.19 31.84 -15.86
N GLN A 47 4.01 30.80 -15.73
CA GLN A 47 4.55 30.03 -16.86
C GLN A 47 3.44 29.16 -17.46
N VAL A 48 2.66 28.46 -16.63
CA VAL A 48 1.54 27.63 -17.08
C VAL A 48 0.47 28.47 -17.80
N ASN A 49 0.10 29.63 -17.23
CA ASN A 49 -0.88 30.53 -17.83
C ASN A 49 -0.37 31.09 -19.18
N SER A 50 0.91 31.48 -19.26
CA SER A 50 1.52 32.02 -20.49
C SER A 50 1.65 30.98 -21.60
N THR A 51 2.04 29.73 -21.26
CA THR A 51 2.31 28.68 -22.25
C THR A 51 1.04 27.98 -22.72
N CYS A 52 0.04 27.82 -21.86
CA CYS A 52 -1.16 27.02 -22.16
C CYS A 52 -2.43 27.85 -22.36
N GLY A 53 -2.37 29.18 -22.20
CA GLY A 53 -3.54 30.06 -22.35
C GLY A 53 -4.64 29.80 -21.32
N THR A 54 -4.26 29.33 -20.14
CA THR A 54 -5.19 29.03 -19.02
C THR A 54 -5.21 30.19 -18.03
N ASN A 55 -6.32 30.37 -17.29
CA ASN A 55 -6.45 31.40 -16.26
C ASN A 55 -6.47 30.76 -14.87
N LEU A 56 -5.35 30.16 -14.46
CA LEU A 56 -5.21 29.60 -13.12
C LEU A 56 -4.95 30.73 -12.12
N LYS A 57 -5.83 30.84 -11.12
CA LYS A 57 -5.69 31.81 -10.02
C LYS A 57 -5.03 31.15 -8.82
N PRO A 58 -4.15 31.86 -8.09
CA PRO A 58 -3.67 31.39 -6.81
C PRO A 58 -4.85 31.33 -5.82
N VAL A 59 -4.93 30.26 -5.05
CA VAL A 59 -5.87 30.13 -3.93
C VAL A 59 -5.10 30.55 -2.67
N PRO A 60 -5.41 31.71 -2.05
CA PRO A 60 -4.83 32.10 -0.77
C PRO A 60 -5.40 31.26 0.38
N ASP A 61 -4.65 31.12 1.46
CA ASP A 61 -5.05 30.50 2.74
C ASP A 61 -5.43 29.01 2.68
N LEU A 62 -4.52 28.17 2.17
CA LEU A 62 -4.66 26.72 2.23
C LEU A 62 -4.18 26.17 3.58
N THR A 63 -5.11 25.70 4.41
CA THR A 63 -4.83 24.86 5.59
C THR A 63 -4.64 23.39 5.22
N ASP A 64 -3.98 22.61 6.08
CA ASP A 64 -3.75 21.16 5.89
C ASP A 64 -5.04 20.36 5.60
N GLY A 65 -6.17 20.77 6.20
CA GLY A 65 -7.47 20.15 5.93
C GLY A 65 -7.93 20.28 4.47
N HIS A 66 -7.57 21.37 3.79
CA HIS A 66 -7.88 21.57 2.37
C HIS A 66 -7.01 20.69 1.48
N TYR A 67 -5.76 20.42 1.87
CA TYR A 67 -4.90 19.48 1.17
C TYR A 67 -5.39 18.04 1.32
N ASN A 68 -5.81 17.62 2.53
CA ASN A 68 -6.40 16.29 2.74
C ASN A 68 -7.66 16.08 1.91
N TRP A 69 -8.59 17.04 1.94
CA TRP A 69 -9.78 17.01 1.09
C TRP A 69 -9.43 16.94 -0.40
N PHE A 70 -8.44 17.74 -0.83
CA PHE A 70 -7.97 17.74 -2.21
C PHE A 70 -7.37 16.39 -2.61
N PHE A 71 -6.57 15.75 -1.76
CA PHE A 71 -5.99 14.44 -2.05
C PHE A 71 -7.07 13.36 -2.18
N ASP A 72 -8.05 13.33 -1.26
CA ASP A 72 -9.14 12.35 -1.30
C ASP A 72 -10.03 12.54 -2.56
N GLU A 73 -10.40 13.77 -2.88
CA GLU A 73 -11.17 14.08 -4.10
C GLU A 73 -10.38 13.78 -5.38
N PHE A 74 -9.10 14.11 -5.40
CA PHE A 74 -8.24 13.86 -6.56
C PHE A 74 -8.00 12.36 -6.79
N GLU A 75 -7.87 11.58 -5.72
CA GLU A 75 -7.79 10.12 -5.76
C GLU A 75 -9.07 9.53 -6.38
N ASN A 76 -10.24 9.96 -5.91
CA ASN A 76 -11.54 9.52 -6.43
C ASN A 76 -11.75 9.93 -7.89
N PHE A 77 -11.38 11.16 -8.26
CA PHE A 77 -11.43 11.64 -9.63
C PHE A 77 -10.59 10.78 -10.58
N THR A 78 -9.33 10.53 -10.21
CA THR A 78 -8.41 9.75 -11.02
C THR A 78 -8.86 8.31 -11.16
N ARG A 79 -9.29 7.68 -10.05
CA ARG A 79 -9.82 6.31 -10.03
C ARG A 79 -11.02 6.17 -10.97
N ARG A 80 -11.97 7.10 -10.90
CA ARG A 80 -13.16 7.09 -11.77
C ARG A 80 -12.77 7.19 -13.24
N GLN A 81 -11.90 8.14 -13.59
CA GLN A 81 -11.55 8.41 -14.98
C GLN A 81 -10.72 7.27 -15.60
N GLU A 82 -9.79 6.67 -14.83
CA GLU A 82 -9.05 5.49 -15.30
C GLU A 82 -9.93 4.26 -15.42
N LEU A 83 -10.91 4.08 -14.52
CA LEU A 83 -11.85 2.97 -14.59
C LEU A 83 -12.78 3.09 -15.81
N GLU A 84 -13.34 4.28 -16.08
CA GLU A 84 -14.11 4.54 -17.30
C GLU A 84 -13.28 4.25 -18.56
N ARG A 85 -12.02 4.67 -18.57
CA ARG A 85 -11.10 4.42 -19.69
C ARG A 85 -10.70 2.96 -19.82
N ALA A 86 -10.50 2.26 -18.71
CA ALA A 86 -10.22 0.83 -18.70
C ALA A 86 -11.38 0.07 -19.30
N ILE A 87 -12.63 0.37 -18.92
CA ILE A 87 -13.84 -0.24 -19.48
C ILE A 87 -13.91 -0.03 -21.01
N LEU A 88 -13.67 1.19 -21.49
CA LEU A 88 -13.69 1.49 -22.93
C LEU A 88 -12.64 0.67 -23.70
N LYS A 89 -11.41 0.58 -23.19
CA LYS A 89 -10.37 -0.26 -23.80
C LYS A 89 -10.68 -1.75 -23.69
N SER A 90 -11.28 -2.17 -22.59
CA SER A 90 -11.69 -3.56 -22.38
C SER A 90 -12.75 -3.97 -23.39
N ALA A 91 -13.66 -3.07 -23.79
CA ALA A 91 -14.59 -3.32 -24.89
C ALA A 91 -13.85 -3.65 -26.20
N ASP A 92 -12.83 -2.86 -26.57
CA ASP A 92 -12.00 -3.12 -27.75
C ASP A 92 -11.24 -4.48 -27.68
N HIS A 93 -10.86 -4.90 -26.48
CA HIS A 93 -10.18 -6.18 -26.24
C HIS A 93 -11.14 -7.37 -26.27
N LEU A 94 -12.38 -7.19 -25.79
CA LEU A 94 -13.46 -8.17 -25.85
C LEU A 94 -13.87 -8.45 -27.31
N GLU A 95 -13.98 -7.41 -28.15
CA GLU A 95 -14.26 -7.57 -29.58
C GLU A 95 -13.17 -8.39 -30.30
N LYS A 96 -11.93 -8.30 -29.84
CA LYS A 96 -10.78 -9.05 -30.38
C LYS A 96 -10.64 -10.46 -29.79
N GLY A 97 -11.54 -10.87 -28.89
CA GLY A 97 -11.50 -12.19 -28.23
C GLY A 97 -10.39 -12.36 -27.19
N ASN A 98 -9.76 -11.27 -26.73
CA ASN A 98 -8.63 -11.31 -25.80
C ASN A 98 -9.06 -10.93 -24.38
N TYR A 99 -9.33 -11.91 -23.53
CA TYR A 99 -9.82 -11.71 -22.15
C TYR A 99 -8.72 -11.45 -21.12
N THR A 100 -7.52 -12.02 -21.31
CA THR A 100 -6.38 -11.85 -20.40
C THR A 100 -5.98 -10.39 -20.11
N PRO A 101 -5.92 -9.47 -21.10
CA PRO A 101 -5.57 -8.07 -20.81
C PRO A 101 -6.67 -7.31 -20.09
N VAL A 102 -7.93 -7.76 -20.13
CA VAL A 102 -9.07 -7.07 -19.51
C VAL A 102 -8.97 -7.09 -17.99
N GLU A 103 -8.67 -8.25 -17.41
CA GLU A 103 -8.51 -8.39 -15.96
C GLU A 103 -7.39 -7.49 -15.43
N LYS A 104 -6.26 -7.46 -16.15
CA LYS A 104 -5.12 -6.62 -15.80
C LYS A 104 -5.47 -5.13 -15.86
N LEU A 105 -6.13 -4.68 -16.93
CA LEU A 105 -6.53 -3.28 -17.09
C LEU A 105 -7.47 -2.80 -15.97
N ILE A 106 -8.42 -3.64 -15.56
CA ILE A 106 -9.35 -3.32 -14.48
C ILE A 106 -8.61 -3.30 -13.13
N LYS A 107 -7.74 -4.30 -12.88
CA LYS A 107 -6.97 -4.38 -11.64
C LYS A 107 -6.04 -3.18 -11.47
N ASP A 108 -5.36 -2.78 -12.54
CA ASP A 108 -4.46 -1.61 -12.55
C ASP A 108 -5.24 -0.32 -12.26
N ALA A 109 -6.46 -0.16 -12.80
CA ALA A 109 -7.31 1.00 -12.54
C ALA A 109 -7.85 1.05 -11.10
N VAL A 110 -8.15 -0.10 -10.50
CA VAL A 110 -8.64 -0.19 -9.11
C VAL A 110 -7.51 0.02 -8.09
N GLN A 111 -6.29 -0.42 -8.40
CA GLN A 111 -5.13 -0.30 -7.49
C GLN A 111 -4.54 1.11 -7.39
N ILE A 112 -5.10 2.09 -8.11
CA ILE A 112 -4.69 3.50 -7.99
C ILE A 112 -5.07 3.99 -6.58
N SER A 113 -4.04 4.14 -5.75
CA SER A 113 -4.11 4.71 -4.40
C SER A 113 -3.04 5.77 -4.27
N LEU A 114 -3.37 6.87 -3.60
CA LEU A 114 -2.40 7.91 -3.28
C LEU A 114 -1.40 7.36 -2.25
N THR A 115 -0.11 7.67 -2.42
CA THR A 115 0.91 7.32 -1.42
C THR A 115 0.71 8.25 -0.22
N ARG A 116 -0.05 7.78 0.79
CA ARG A 116 -0.38 8.56 1.99
C ARG A 116 0.79 8.67 2.98
N ASP A 117 1.72 7.73 2.93
CA ASP A 117 2.89 7.69 3.81
C ASP A 117 4.17 7.91 3.01
N LEU A 118 4.84 9.04 3.26
CA LEU A 118 6.15 9.39 2.68
C LEU A 118 7.32 8.83 3.51
N GLY A 119 7.02 8.10 4.58
CA GLY A 119 7.98 7.56 5.52
C GLY A 119 8.02 8.35 6.82
N THR A 120 8.91 7.92 7.73
CA THR A 120 9.07 8.53 9.05
C THR A 120 9.98 9.74 8.98
N ASP A 121 9.47 10.92 9.36
CA ASP A 121 10.36 12.03 9.73
C ASP A 121 11.04 11.67 11.07
N TYR A 122 12.34 11.39 10.99
CA TYR A 122 13.12 10.91 12.13
C TYR A 122 13.19 11.91 13.29
N PHE A 123 13.12 13.22 12.98
CA PHE A 123 13.36 14.29 13.95
C PHE A 123 12.09 14.92 14.50
N ASP A 124 10.94 14.68 13.88
CA ASP A 124 9.66 15.28 14.26
C ASP A 124 9.23 14.87 15.68
N ASP A 125 9.17 13.56 15.96
CA ASP A 125 8.87 13.07 17.32
C ASP A 125 9.59 11.75 17.70
N PRO A 126 10.86 11.85 18.16
CA PRO A 126 11.61 10.70 18.65
C PRO A 126 10.97 10.05 19.89
N LYS A 127 10.31 10.83 20.74
CA LYS A 127 9.72 10.34 22.00
C LYS A 127 8.44 9.55 21.72
N GLY A 128 7.54 10.08 20.89
CA GLY A 128 6.34 9.38 20.44
C GLY A 128 6.68 8.10 19.70
N ARG A 129 7.72 8.09 18.85
CA ARG A 129 8.20 6.88 18.19
C ARG A 129 8.66 5.80 19.19
N LEU A 130 9.43 6.17 20.22
CA LEU A 130 9.86 5.22 21.25
C LEU A 130 8.68 4.74 22.13
N LEU A 131 7.74 5.62 22.44
CA LEU A 131 6.51 5.28 23.17
C LEU A 131 5.63 4.33 22.37
N ALA A 132 5.48 4.55 21.06
CA ALA A 132 4.74 3.67 20.16
C ALA A 132 5.38 2.28 20.10
N LEU A 133 6.73 2.19 20.03
CA LEU A 133 7.45 0.91 20.11
C LEU A 133 7.20 0.21 21.45
N LYS A 134 7.25 0.96 22.56
CA LYS A 134 6.99 0.39 23.89
C LYS A 134 5.54 -0.10 24.05
N GLN A 135 4.57 0.63 23.49
CA GLN A 135 3.15 0.27 23.54
C GLN A 135 2.82 -0.90 22.61
N ASN A 136 3.48 -0.99 21.44
CA ASN A 136 3.31 -2.09 20.49
C ASN A 136 4.15 -3.33 20.82
N ASN A 137 5.08 -3.25 21.78
CA ASN A 137 5.89 -4.36 22.26
C ASN A 137 5.07 -5.39 23.07
N GLY A 138 4.06 -5.99 22.44
CA GLY A 138 3.52 -7.25 22.93
C GLY A 138 4.45 -8.36 22.49
N GLN A 139 5.03 -9.08 23.45
CA GLN A 139 5.71 -10.34 23.18
C GLN A 139 4.70 -11.47 23.26
N VAL A 140 4.72 -12.36 22.27
CA VAL A 140 3.93 -13.58 22.23
C VAL A 140 4.85 -14.74 22.51
N SER A 141 4.68 -15.35 23.68
CA SER A 141 5.44 -16.53 24.07
C SER A 141 5.17 -17.68 23.09
N THR A 142 6.23 -18.37 22.68
CA THR A 142 6.21 -19.51 21.75
C THR A 142 5.62 -20.78 22.37
N GLY A 143 5.50 -20.83 23.71
CA GLY A 143 5.07 -22.01 24.46
C GLY A 143 6.22 -22.84 25.00
N TRP A 144 7.46 -22.58 24.56
CA TRP A 144 8.66 -23.24 25.08
C TRP A 144 9.50 -22.26 25.92
N PRO A 145 9.62 -22.46 27.24
CA PRO A 145 10.37 -21.56 28.12
C PRO A 145 11.83 -21.37 27.69
N THR A 146 12.46 -22.41 27.16
CA THR A 146 13.85 -22.37 26.66
C THR A 146 14.00 -21.48 25.43
N LEU A 147 13.01 -21.50 24.53
CA LEU A 147 13.02 -20.68 23.33
C LEU A 147 12.67 -19.23 23.67
N ASP A 148 11.64 -19.03 24.51
CA ASP A 148 11.23 -17.70 24.96
C ASP A 148 12.37 -16.97 25.69
N LYS A 149 13.16 -17.68 26.50
CA LYS A 149 14.34 -17.08 27.16
C LYS A 149 15.38 -16.57 26.14
N LYS A 150 15.58 -17.29 25.04
CA LYS A 150 16.49 -16.85 23.96
C LYS A 150 15.91 -15.72 23.11
N LEU A 151 14.59 -15.67 23.01
CA LEU A 151 13.83 -14.63 22.31
C LEU A 151 13.45 -13.46 23.25
N PHE A 152 14.12 -13.30 24.39
CA PHE A 152 13.87 -12.21 25.34
C PHE A 152 12.40 -12.07 25.78
N GLY A 153 11.66 -13.18 25.86
CA GLY A 153 10.25 -13.24 26.28
C GLY A 153 9.26 -13.71 25.20
N GLY A 154 9.73 -13.98 23.98
CA GLY A 154 8.93 -14.58 22.90
C GLY A 154 9.07 -13.84 21.58
N MET A 155 8.14 -14.04 20.66
CA MET A 155 8.12 -13.32 19.38
C MET A 155 7.48 -11.95 19.54
N THR A 156 8.08 -10.90 18.98
CA THR A 156 7.48 -9.56 19.00
C THR A 156 6.30 -9.50 18.02
N LYS A 157 5.25 -8.77 18.40
CA LYS A 157 4.17 -8.41 17.48
C LYS A 157 4.69 -7.57 16.32
N CYS A 158 4.06 -7.70 15.15
CA CYS A 158 4.43 -6.99 13.92
C CYS A 158 5.81 -7.33 13.35
N GLU A 159 6.43 -8.44 13.75
CA GLU A 159 7.68 -8.95 13.17
C GLU A 159 7.44 -10.13 12.23
N LEU A 160 8.23 -10.19 11.16
CA LEU A 160 8.28 -11.32 10.24
C LEU A 160 9.32 -12.34 10.73
N ASN A 161 8.85 -13.51 11.15
CA ASN A 161 9.70 -14.61 11.57
C ASN A 161 9.85 -15.64 10.45
N ILE A 162 11.09 -15.96 10.07
CA ILE A 162 11.39 -16.91 8.98
C ILE A 162 12.05 -18.16 9.54
N PHE A 163 11.45 -19.32 9.27
CA PHE A 163 11.98 -20.64 9.65
C PHE A 163 12.55 -21.37 8.45
N CYS A 164 13.88 -21.52 8.42
CA CYS A 164 14.60 -22.22 7.36
C CYS A 164 15.14 -23.56 7.85
N GLY A 165 15.11 -24.58 7.01
CA GLY A 165 15.57 -25.93 7.34
C GLY A 165 15.49 -26.86 6.13
N VAL A 166 16.22 -27.97 6.19
CA VAL A 166 16.27 -28.98 5.11
C VAL A 166 14.93 -29.72 4.99
N SER A 167 14.62 -30.31 3.84
CA SER A 167 13.43 -31.17 3.70
C SER A 167 13.43 -32.26 4.79
N GLY A 168 12.27 -32.55 5.36
CA GLY A 168 12.13 -33.50 6.48
C GLY A 168 12.59 -33.00 7.85
N SER A 169 13.12 -31.78 7.99
CA SER A 169 13.59 -31.25 9.29
C SER A 169 12.47 -30.84 10.26
N GLY A 170 11.21 -31.17 9.97
CA GLY A 170 10.07 -30.83 10.83
C GLY A 170 9.61 -29.38 10.79
N LYS A 171 9.95 -28.60 9.76
CA LYS A 171 9.55 -27.18 9.64
C LYS A 171 8.03 -26.97 9.79
N SER A 172 7.25 -27.69 8.99
CA SER A 172 5.79 -27.57 8.99
C SER A 172 5.19 -28.02 10.33
N LEU A 173 5.78 -29.04 10.95
CA LEU A 173 5.36 -29.52 12.27
C LEU A 173 5.62 -28.49 13.36
N PHE A 174 6.79 -27.84 13.32
CA PHE A 174 7.15 -26.76 14.25
C PHE A 174 6.20 -25.57 14.11
N LEU A 175 5.90 -25.16 12.88
CA LEU A 175 4.98 -24.05 12.61
C LEU A 175 3.54 -24.37 13.05
N GLN A 176 3.05 -25.57 12.77
CA GLN A 176 1.73 -26.02 13.22
C GLN A 176 1.63 -26.02 14.74
N ASN A 177 2.65 -26.56 15.43
CA ASN A 177 2.67 -26.61 16.88
C ASN A 177 2.73 -25.20 17.51
N LEU A 178 3.52 -24.30 16.94
CA LEU A 178 3.54 -22.89 17.36
C LEU A 178 2.15 -22.24 17.23
N GLY A 179 1.44 -22.53 16.13
CA GLY A 179 0.05 -22.12 15.93
C GLY A 179 -0.89 -22.66 17.01
N CYS A 180 -0.81 -23.95 17.32
CA CYS A 180 -1.59 -24.58 18.40
C CYS A 180 -1.32 -23.90 19.76
N ASN A 181 -0.05 -23.66 20.09
CA ASN A 181 0.34 -22.98 21.34
C ASN A 181 -0.25 -21.57 21.46
N TRP A 182 -0.37 -20.84 20.35
CA TRP A 182 -0.99 -19.51 20.33
C TRP A 182 -2.51 -19.58 20.43
N ILE A 183 -3.14 -20.56 19.78
CA ILE A 183 -4.58 -20.81 19.89
C ILE A 183 -4.96 -21.14 21.34
N LEU A 184 -4.18 -22.00 22.01
CA LEU A 184 -4.37 -22.33 23.43
C LEU A 184 -4.23 -21.11 24.37
N LYS A 185 -3.51 -20.07 23.94
CA LYS A 185 -3.39 -18.79 24.67
C LYS A 185 -4.50 -17.79 24.32
N GLY A 186 -5.49 -18.19 23.53
CA GLY A 186 -6.62 -17.36 23.11
C GLY A 186 -6.31 -16.42 21.95
N LEU A 187 -5.25 -16.67 21.18
CA LEU A 187 -4.94 -15.90 19.97
C LEU A 187 -5.56 -16.56 18.73
N ASN A 188 -5.97 -15.75 17.77
CA ASN A 188 -6.43 -16.23 16.47
C ASN A 188 -5.23 -16.44 15.53
N GLY A 189 -5.17 -17.59 14.86
CA GLY A 189 -4.11 -17.93 13.91
C GLY A 189 -4.68 -18.42 12.59
N VAL A 190 -3.94 -18.19 11.50
CA VAL A 190 -4.25 -18.73 10.16
C VAL A 190 -3.01 -19.48 9.67
N TYR A 191 -3.20 -20.73 9.26
CA TYR A 191 -2.14 -21.56 8.69
C TYR A 191 -2.38 -21.72 7.18
N ILE A 192 -1.47 -21.21 6.36
CA ILE A 192 -1.51 -21.32 4.90
C ILE A 192 -0.36 -22.23 4.47
N THR A 193 -0.68 -23.30 3.74
CA THR A 193 0.31 -24.24 3.21
C THR A 193 0.16 -24.39 1.71
N LEU A 194 1.30 -24.51 1.02
CA LEU A 194 1.38 -24.84 -0.41
C LEU A 194 1.99 -26.24 -0.62
N GLU A 195 2.26 -26.98 0.47
CA GLU A 195 3.00 -28.26 0.43
C GLU A 195 2.12 -29.44 0.83
N LEU A 196 1.27 -29.28 1.85
CA LEU A 196 0.44 -30.36 2.38
C LEU A 196 -1.01 -30.19 1.96
N SER A 197 -1.72 -31.31 1.83
CA SER A 197 -3.18 -31.28 1.73
C SER A 197 -3.82 -30.82 3.05
N GLU A 198 -5.03 -30.31 2.95
CA GLU A 198 -5.84 -29.84 4.08
C GLU A 198 -6.07 -30.97 5.10
N ASN A 199 -6.53 -32.15 4.64
CA ASN A 199 -6.79 -33.29 5.51
C ASN A 199 -5.55 -33.75 6.29
N LEU A 200 -4.37 -33.77 5.65
CA LEU A 200 -3.14 -34.18 6.32
C LEU A 200 -2.67 -33.13 7.33
N SER A 201 -2.90 -31.85 7.05
CA SER A 201 -2.62 -30.76 7.97
C SER A 201 -3.56 -30.79 9.18
N ALA A 202 -4.86 -31.03 8.95
CA ALA A 202 -5.86 -31.20 10.00
C ALA A 202 -5.51 -32.38 10.91
N MET A 203 -5.24 -33.56 10.34
CA MET A 203 -4.84 -34.74 11.11
C MET A 203 -3.65 -34.48 12.03
N ARG A 204 -2.65 -33.70 11.57
CA ARG A 204 -1.48 -33.33 12.40
C ARG A 204 -1.87 -32.41 13.55
N ILE A 205 -2.68 -31.40 13.28
CA ILE A 205 -3.14 -30.45 14.30
C ILE A 205 -4.02 -31.15 15.33
N ASP A 206 -4.97 -31.98 14.87
CA ASP A 206 -5.83 -32.80 15.72
C ASP A 206 -4.98 -33.68 16.64
N SER A 207 -3.98 -34.37 16.08
CA SER A 207 -3.05 -35.22 16.85
C SER A 207 -2.21 -34.44 17.88
N MET A 208 -2.05 -33.13 17.73
CA MET A 208 -1.34 -32.28 18.71
C MET A 208 -2.27 -31.76 19.82
N LEU A 209 -3.57 -31.65 19.54
CA LEU A 209 -4.56 -31.04 20.44
C LEU A 209 -5.39 -32.09 21.20
N THR A 210 -5.54 -33.30 20.66
CA THR A 210 -6.29 -34.38 21.29
C THR A 210 -5.38 -35.27 22.14
N GLU A 211 -5.80 -35.52 23.38
CA GLU A 211 -5.25 -36.55 24.28
C GLU A 211 -6.00 -37.88 24.12
#